data_AF-A0A2G6F9S0-F1
#
_entry.id   AF-A0A2G6F9S0-F1
#
_cell.length_a   1.000
_cell.length_b   1.000
_cell.length_c   1.000
_cell.angle_alpha   90.00
_cell.angle_beta   90.00
_cell.angle_gamma   90.00
#
_symmetry.space_group_name_H-M   'P 1'
#
loop_
_entity.id
_entity.type
_entity.pdbx_description
1 polymer ?
#
loop_
_entity_poly.entity_id
_entity_poly.type
_entity_poly.pdbx_seq_one_letter_code
_entity_poly.pdbx_strand_id
1 'polypeptide(L)'
;MNDFSPRDNFQTNPFVDTPLIQSDSTLQGLIIKLLVFAFVAAAIISAIFIFWGGISFILSGGNDEKIKKAVNTIRYAIIGLIITIISGVFVTFIGKFFGFDFEQFIPSVAEIKGYINQFAGNIKSSTGAGRINNTRPF
;
A
#
# COMPACT_ATOMS: atom_id res chain seq x y z
N MET A 1 -23.14 -37.51 -31.07
CA MET A 1 -23.61 -36.26 -30.45
C MET A 1 -22.38 -35.56 -29.89
N ASN A 2 -21.90 -34.50 -30.54
CA ASN A 2 -20.79 -33.70 -30.01
C ASN A 2 -21.41 -32.65 -29.08
N ASP A 3 -21.19 -32.84 -27.79
CA ASP A 3 -21.59 -31.89 -26.75
C ASP A 3 -20.79 -30.59 -26.91
N PHE A 4 -21.41 -29.60 -27.55
CA PHE A 4 -20.95 -28.21 -27.53
C PHE A 4 -21.38 -27.57 -26.22
N SER A 5 -20.70 -27.93 -25.14
CA SER A 5 -20.67 -27.09 -23.94
C SER A 5 -19.62 -26.00 -24.17
N PRO A 6 -20.00 -24.70 -24.14
CA PRO A 6 -19.03 -23.62 -24.19
C PRO A 6 -18.06 -23.76 -23.03
N ARG A 7 -16.76 -23.86 -23.33
CA ARG A 7 -15.70 -23.84 -22.32
C ARG A 7 -15.61 -22.40 -21.79
N ASP A 8 -16.38 -22.08 -20.77
CA ASP A 8 -16.30 -20.83 -20.01
C ASP A 8 -15.15 -20.91 -18.99
N ASN A 9 -13.94 -21.08 -19.49
CA ASN A 9 -12.72 -21.01 -18.69
C ASN A 9 -11.96 -19.72 -18.99
N PHE A 10 -12.65 -18.58 -18.97
CA PHE A 10 -12.00 -17.30 -18.73
C PHE A 10 -11.45 -17.35 -17.30
N GLN A 11 -10.22 -17.86 -17.18
CA GLN A 11 -9.39 -17.69 -16.01
C GLN A 11 -9.43 -16.20 -15.68
N THR A 12 -10.17 -15.84 -14.63
CA THR A 12 -10.14 -14.50 -14.06
C THR A 12 -8.71 -14.31 -13.58
N ASN A 13 -7.94 -13.56 -14.36
CA ASN A 13 -6.53 -13.36 -14.15
C ASN A 13 -6.40 -12.24 -13.11
N PRO A 14 -6.02 -12.52 -11.85
CA PRO A 14 -5.89 -11.49 -10.83
C PRO A 14 -4.79 -10.45 -11.16
N PHE A 15 -3.96 -10.75 -12.15
CA PHE A 15 -2.91 -9.87 -12.68
C PHE A 15 -3.39 -8.90 -13.78
N VAL A 16 -4.55 -9.14 -14.38
CA VAL A 16 -5.21 -8.16 -15.27
C VAL A 16 -6.13 -7.25 -14.45
N ASP A 17 -6.64 -7.77 -13.33
CA ASP A 17 -7.58 -7.09 -12.44
C ASP A 17 -6.93 -6.56 -11.15
N THR A 18 -5.60 -6.40 -11.08
CA THR A 18 -5.03 -5.65 -9.96
C THR A 18 -5.57 -4.22 -10.02
N PRO A 19 -6.33 -3.74 -9.02
CA PRO A 19 -6.77 -2.36 -8.99
C PRO A 19 -5.52 -1.48 -8.83
N LEU A 20 -5.03 -0.94 -9.94
CA LEU A 20 -4.11 0.20 -9.97
C LEU A 20 -4.84 1.36 -9.30
N ILE A 21 -4.80 1.43 -7.97
CA ILE A 21 -5.50 2.44 -7.16
C ILE A 21 -6.88 2.69 -7.77
N GLN A 22 -7.73 1.65 -7.74
CA GLN A 22 -9.08 1.78 -8.27
C GLN A 22 -9.70 2.97 -7.55
N SER A 23 -9.89 4.02 -8.33
CA SER A 23 -10.48 5.27 -7.89
C SER A 23 -11.96 4.99 -7.75
N ASP A 24 -12.29 4.12 -6.80
CA ASP A 24 -13.65 3.99 -6.35
C ASP A 24 -14.01 5.36 -5.81
N SER A 25 -14.99 5.97 -6.46
CA SER A 25 -15.64 7.20 -6.05
C SER A 25 -16.45 7.00 -4.74
N THR A 26 -16.04 6.05 -3.90
CA THR A 26 -16.41 5.92 -2.51
C THR A 26 -15.68 6.96 -1.67
N LEU A 27 -16.32 7.36 -0.56
CA LEU A 27 -15.77 8.31 0.42
C LEU A 27 -14.34 7.93 0.87
N GLN A 28 -14.03 6.63 0.87
CA GLN A 28 -12.72 6.09 1.24
C GLN A 28 -11.59 6.49 0.27
N GLY A 29 -11.84 6.42 -1.05
CA GLY A 29 -10.86 6.85 -2.04
C GLY A 29 -10.56 8.35 -1.96
N LEU A 30 -11.56 9.17 -1.67
CA LEU A 30 -11.40 10.61 -1.47
C LEU A 30 -10.56 10.93 -0.22
N ILE A 31 -10.79 10.21 0.88
CA ILE A 31 -10.03 10.37 2.13
C ILE A 31 -8.55 10.00 1.91
N ILE A 32 -8.26 8.88 1.25
CA ILE A 32 -6.89 8.44 0.98
C ILE A 32 -6.18 9.46 0.07
N LYS A 33 -6.83 9.92 -0.99
CA LYS A 33 -6.28 10.93 -1.90
C LYS A 33 -5.98 12.24 -1.18
N LEU A 34 -6.90 12.70 -0.32
CA LEU A 34 -6.71 13.90 0.49
C LEU A 34 -5.54 13.75 1.46
N LEU A 35 -5.41 12.57 2.08
CA LEU A 35 -4.32 12.28 3.00
C LEU A 35 -2.96 12.30 2.31
N VAL A 36 -2.82 11.59 1.17
CA VAL A 36 -1.57 11.59 0.39
C VAL A 36 -1.21 13.01 -0.04
N PHE A 37 -2.19 13.78 -0.49
CA PHE A 37 -1.98 15.19 -0.82
C PHE A 37 -1.51 16.01 0.40
N ALA A 38 -2.12 15.81 1.57
CA ALA A 38 -1.74 16.49 2.80
C ALA A 38 -0.32 16.12 3.26
N PHE A 39 0.10 14.87 3.14
CA PHE A 39 1.47 14.43 3.45
C PHE A 39 2.51 15.09 2.55
N VAL A 40 2.26 15.11 1.24
CA VAL A 40 3.15 15.77 0.27
C VAL A 40 3.22 17.28 0.55
N ALA A 41 2.08 17.92 0.79
CA ALA A 41 2.03 19.34 1.14
C ALA A 41 2.78 19.64 2.43
N ALA A 42 2.58 18.84 3.49
CA ALA A 42 3.27 18.99 4.77
C ALA A 42 4.79 18.84 4.62
N ALA A 43 5.25 17.86 3.84
CA ALA A 43 6.67 17.65 3.56
C ALA A 43 7.30 18.88 2.86
N ILE A 44 6.63 19.42 1.85
CA ILE A 44 7.10 20.61 1.12
C ILE A 44 7.15 21.83 2.04
N ILE A 45 6.07 22.09 2.79
CA ILE A 45 5.99 23.20 3.73
C ILE A 45 7.12 23.09 4.77
N SER A 46 7.29 21.91 5.36
CA SER A 46 8.35 21.68 6.35
C SER A 46 9.73 21.94 5.77
N ALA A 47 10.01 21.51 4.53
CA ALA A 47 11.28 21.78 3.87
C ALA A 47 11.52 23.29 3.70
N ILE A 48 10.50 24.04 3.25
CA ILE A 48 10.58 25.50 3.09
C ILE A 48 10.90 26.20 4.42
N PHE A 49 10.24 25.80 5.52
CA PHE A 49 10.50 26.38 6.84
C PHE A 49 11.90 26.07 7.36
N ILE A 50 12.46 24.89 7.06
CA ILE A 50 13.86 24.55 7.37
C ILE A 50 14.80 25.49 6.63
N PHE A 51 14.60 25.69 5.32
CA PHE A 51 15.43 26.61 4.53
C PHE A 51 15.32 28.06 5.03
N TRP A 52 14.11 28.53 5.32
CA TRP A 52 13.90 29.89 5.81
C TRP A 52 14.57 30.11 7.18
N GLY A 53 14.43 29.14 8.08
CA GLY A 53 15.10 29.15 9.38
C GLY A 53 16.62 29.12 9.24
N GLY A 54 17.14 28.30 8.33
CA GLY A 54 18.58 28.20 8.06
C GLY A 54 19.18 29.48 7.49
N ILE A 55 18.54 30.10 6.51
CA ILE A 55 18.97 31.39 5.96
C ILE A 55 18.92 32.46 7.05
N SER A 56 17.82 32.54 7.81
CA SER A 56 17.70 33.49 8.91
C SER A 56 18.74 33.28 10.01
N PHE A 57 19.16 32.03 10.25
CA PHE A 57 20.21 31.71 11.22
C PHE A 57 21.56 32.26 10.77
N ILE A 58 21.92 32.06 9.50
CA ILE A 58 23.17 32.56 8.91
C ILE A 58 23.17 34.10 8.91
N LEU A 59 22.05 34.73 8.55
CA LEU A 59 21.90 36.20 8.54
C LEU A 59 21.85 36.83 9.93
N SER A 60 21.74 36.05 11.01
CA SER A 60 21.64 36.59 12.37
C SER A 60 22.93 37.24 12.86
N GLY A 61 24.07 36.94 12.24
CA GLY A 61 25.31 37.73 12.38
C GLY A 61 25.84 37.89 13.82
N GLY A 62 25.54 36.95 14.72
CA GLY A 62 25.96 37.02 16.13
C GLY A 62 24.99 37.73 17.07
N ASN A 63 23.84 38.23 16.59
CA ASN A 63 22.80 38.74 17.48
C ASN A 63 21.99 37.59 18.09
N ASP A 64 22.20 37.34 19.38
CA ASP A 64 21.56 36.26 20.15
C ASP A 64 20.05 36.19 19.99
N GLU A 65 19.37 37.33 19.91
CA GLU A 65 17.92 37.39 19.78
C GLU A 65 17.45 36.84 18.43
N LYS A 66 18.16 37.21 17.35
CA LYS A 66 17.87 36.73 16.00
C LYS A 66 18.23 35.26 15.83
N ILE A 67 19.36 34.84 16.41
CA ILE A 67 19.78 33.43 16.45
C ILE A 67 18.72 32.58 17.14
N LYS A 68 18.26 32.99 18.32
CA LYS A 68 17.22 32.27 19.07
C LYS A 68 15.93 32.15 18.28
N LYS A 69 15.51 33.22 17.60
CA LYS A 69 14.32 33.20 16.74
C LYS A 69 14.49 32.23 15.56
N ALA A 70 15.62 32.27 14.87
CA ALA A 70 15.90 31.37 13.75
C ALA A 70 15.96 29.90 14.17
N VAL A 71 16.63 29.60 15.29
CA VAL A 71 16.70 28.24 15.85
C VAL A 71 15.31 27.74 16.24
N ASN A 72 14.47 28.58 16.84
CA ASN A 72 13.09 28.19 17.16
C ASN A 72 12.30 27.85 15.90
N THR A 73 12.42 28.63 14.82
CA THR A 73 11.79 28.33 13.53
C THR A 73 12.24 26.97 13.00
N ILE A 74 13.55 26.68 13.01
CA ILE A 74 14.09 25.38 12.57
C ILE A 74 13.54 24.25 13.45
N ARG A 75 13.51 24.43 14.77
CA ARG A 75 12.97 23.44 15.71
C ARG A 75 11.52 23.10 15.40
N TYR A 76 10.67 24.11 15.19
CA TYR A 76 9.27 23.89 14.84
C TYR A 76 9.12 23.16 13.50
N ALA A 77 9.95 23.48 12.51
CA ALA A 77 9.96 22.79 11.23
C ALA A 77 10.32 21.30 11.39
N ILE A 78 11.37 21.00 12.17
CA ILE A 78 11.77 19.61 12.45
C ILE A 78 10.68 18.85 13.20
N ILE A 79 10.05 19.47 14.20
CA ILE A 79 8.95 18.85 14.95
C ILE A 79 7.78 18.52 14.01
N GLY A 80 7.42 19.44 13.10
CA GLY A 80 6.41 19.20 12.07
C GLY A 80 6.74 18.02 11.15
N LEU A 81 7.99 17.90 10.72
CA LEU A 81 8.45 16.77 9.91
C LEU A 81 8.33 15.43 10.67
N ILE A 82 8.76 15.41 11.93
CA ILE A 82 8.69 14.22 12.78
C ILE A 82 7.22 13.80 12.98
N ILE A 83 6.34 14.74 13.28
CA ILE A 83 4.90 14.50 13.42
C ILE A 83 4.32 13.92 12.12
N THR A 84 4.74 14.43 10.96
CA THR A 84 4.31 13.91 9.66
C THR A 84 4.70 12.44 9.50
N ILE A 85 5.95 12.08 9.82
CA ILE A 85 6.43 10.69 9.74
C ILE A 85 5.63 9.78 10.69
N ILE A 86 5.43 10.21 11.94
CA ILE A 86 4.70 9.44 12.96
C ILE A 86 3.20 9.32 12.60
N SER A 87 2.62 10.34 11.98
CA SER A 87 1.23 10.37 11.53
C SER A 87 0.89 9.18 10.62
N GLY A 88 1.83 8.72 9.78
CA GLY A 88 1.59 7.58 8.89
C GLY A 88 1.19 6.32 9.66
N VAL A 89 1.84 6.07 10.80
CA VAL A 89 1.54 4.94 11.68
C VAL A 89 0.18 5.13 12.36
N PHE A 90 -0.12 6.34 12.82
CA PHE A 90 -1.40 6.66 13.45
C PHE A 90 -2.55 6.49 12.47
N VAL A 91 -2.46 7.03 11.26
CA VAL A 91 -3.52 6.89 10.24
C VAL A 91 -3.87 5.42 10.03
N THR A 92 -2.87 4.55 9.87
CA THR A 92 -3.12 3.11 9.72
C THR A 92 -3.78 2.52 10.97
N PHE A 93 -3.38 2.96 12.16
CA PHE A 93 -3.97 2.51 13.43
C PHE A 93 -5.44 2.92 13.58
N ILE A 94 -5.76 4.19 13.30
CA ILE A 94 -7.14 4.71 13.31
C ILE A 94 -7.96 4.02 12.21
N GLY A 95 -7.40 3.82 11.02
CA GLY A 95 -8.04 3.08 9.95
C GLY A 95 -8.52 1.70 10.37
N LYS A 96 -7.64 0.93 11.01
CA LYS A 96 -7.96 -0.37 11.59
C LYS A 96 -8.97 -0.30 12.73
N PHE A 97 -8.92 0.75 13.54
CA PHE A 97 -9.85 0.93 14.68
C PHE A 97 -11.28 1.23 14.25
N PHE A 98 -11.48 1.92 13.13
CA PHE A 98 -12.80 2.24 12.59
C PHE A 98 -13.46 1.08 11.80
N GLY A 99 -12.86 -0.12 11.80
CA GLY A 99 -13.36 -1.26 11.04
C GLY A 99 -13.21 -1.10 9.52
N PHE A 100 -12.35 -0.17 9.07
CA PHE A 100 -11.84 -0.20 7.71
C PHE A 100 -10.73 -1.24 7.68
N ASP A 101 -11.11 -2.47 7.37
CA ASP A 101 -10.15 -3.51 7.08
C ASP A 101 -9.41 -3.13 5.79
N PHE A 102 -8.24 -2.51 5.97
CA PHE A 102 -7.20 -2.41 4.94
C PHE A 102 -6.76 -3.80 4.42
N GLU A 103 -7.38 -4.89 4.86
CA GLU A 103 -7.23 -6.26 4.35
C GLU A 103 -7.75 -6.42 2.92
N GLN A 104 -8.51 -5.45 2.38
CA GLN A 104 -8.73 -5.38 0.93
C GLN A 104 -7.50 -4.86 0.17
N PHE A 105 -6.54 -4.25 0.86
CA PHE A 105 -5.33 -3.64 0.30
C PHE A 105 -4.06 -4.49 0.50
N ILE A 106 -4.06 -5.41 1.46
CA ILE A 106 -3.08 -6.49 1.54
C ILE A 106 -3.78 -7.77 1.12
N PRO A 107 -3.67 -8.24 -0.13
CA PRO A 107 -4.19 -9.55 -0.50
C PRO A 107 -3.60 -10.55 0.48
N SER A 108 -4.49 -11.15 1.28
CA SER A 108 -4.11 -12.17 2.22
C SER A 108 -3.35 -13.25 1.46
N VAL A 109 -2.10 -13.50 1.86
CA VAL A 109 -1.25 -14.59 1.35
C VAL A 109 -1.93 -15.97 1.44
N ALA A 110 -3.09 -16.07 2.09
CA ALA A 110 -3.97 -17.24 2.06
C ALA A 110 -4.49 -17.56 0.65
N GLU A 111 -4.81 -16.57 -0.19
CA GLU A 111 -5.25 -16.82 -1.58
C GLU A 111 -4.09 -17.38 -2.42
N ILE A 112 -2.89 -16.82 -2.23
CA ILE A 112 -1.65 -17.26 -2.89
C ILE A 112 -1.35 -18.73 -2.55
N LYS A 113 -1.56 -19.13 -1.28
CA LYS A 113 -1.45 -20.54 -0.88
C LYS A 113 -2.51 -21.43 -1.53
N GLY A 114 -3.72 -20.91 -1.74
CA GLY A 114 -4.78 -21.59 -2.49
C GLY A 114 -4.38 -21.88 -3.95
N TYR A 115 -3.82 -20.90 -4.66
CA TYR A 115 -3.34 -21.06 -6.04
C TYR A 115 -2.16 -22.04 -6.13
N ILE A 116 -1.23 -22.02 -5.16
CA ILE A 116 -0.10 -22.96 -5.12
C ILE A 116 -0.56 -24.40 -4.85
N ASN A 117 -1.51 -24.60 -3.95
CA ASN A 117 -2.02 -25.93 -3.61
C ASN A 117 -2.83 -26.55 -4.76
N GLN A 118 -3.61 -25.74 -5.48
CA GLN A 118 -4.34 -26.16 -6.67
C GLN A 118 -3.39 -26.48 -7.82
N PHE A 119 -2.36 -25.65 -8.04
CA PHE A 119 -1.31 -25.93 -9.01
C PHE A 119 -0.55 -27.23 -8.68
N ALA A 120 -0.13 -27.42 -7.43
CA ALA A 120 0.53 -28.65 -6.98
C ALA A 120 -0.39 -29.89 -7.13
N GLY A 121 -1.68 -29.75 -6.86
CA GLY A 121 -2.68 -30.79 -7.09
C GLY A 121 -2.84 -31.14 -8.58
N ASN A 122 -2.89 -30.14 -9.45
CA ASN A 122 -2.98 -30.30 -10.91
C ASN A 122 -1.71 -30.88 -11.53
N ILE A 123 -0.52 -30.59 -10.98
CA ILE A 123 0.74 -31.23 -11.37
C ILE A 123 0.80 -32.68 -10.89
N LYS A 124 0.29 -32.98 -9.70
CA LYS A 124 0.26 -34.35 -9.16
C LYS A 124 -0.73 -35.26 -9.91
N SER A 125 -1.87 -34.72 -10.35
CA SER A 125 -2.87 -35.46 -11.15
C SER A 125 -2.43 -35.65 -12.61
N SER A 126 -1.82 -34.63 -13.24
CA SER A 126 -1.25 -34.76 -14.59
C SER A 126 -0.01 -35.67 -14.66
N THR A 127 0.79 -35.72 -13.59
CA THR A 127 1.93 -36.66 -13.49
C THR A 127 1.48 -38.08 -13.08
N GLY A 128 0.33 -38.22 -12.41
CA GLY A 128 -0.22 -39.50 -11.93
C GLY A 128 -1.18 -40.22 -12.88
N ALA A 129 -1.76 -39.51 -13.86
CA ALA A 129 -2.70 -40.07 -14.85
C ALA A 129 -2.05 -41.01 -15.88
N GLY A 130 -0.73 -41.21 -15.82
CA GLY A 130 0.02 -42.18 -16.62
C GLY A 130 0.18 -43.57 -16.00
N ARG A 131 -0.34 -43.84 -14.79
CA ARG A 131 -0.42 -45.22 -14.26
C ARG A 131 -1.74 -45.85 -14.71
N ILE A 132 -1.75 -46.25 -15.97
CA ILE A 132 -2.64 -47.25 -16.56
C ILE A 132 -2.91 -48.38 -15.55
N ASN A 133 -4.09 -48.39 -14.95
CA ASN A 133 -4.56 -49.51 -14.16
C ASN A 133 -4.97 -50.62 -15.14
N ASN A 134 -4.03 -51.51 -15.46
CA ASN A 134 -4.31 -52.73 -16.19
C ASN A 134 -4.75 -53.82 -15.20
N THR A 135 -5.90 -53.63 -14.55
CA THR A 135 -6.68 -54.77 -14.04
C THR A 135 -7.35 -55.43 -15.23
N ARG A 136 -6.75 -56.51 -15.73
CA ARG A 136 -7.39 -57.42 -16.66
C ARG A 136 -8.41 -58.23 -15.86
N PRO A 137 -9.73 -58.15 -16.12
CA PRO A 137 -10.63 -59.16 -15.61
C PRO A 137 -10.36 -60.45 -16.38
N PHE A 138 -10.02 -61.51 -15.65
CA PHE A 138 -10.03 -62.88 -16.16
C PHE A 138 -11.47 -63.30 -16.44
#